data_AF-F1L2B9-F1
#
_entry.id   AF-F1L2B9-F1
#
_cell.length_a   1.000
_cell.length_b   1.000
_cell.length_c   1.000
_cell.angle_alpha   90.00
_cell.angle_beta   90.00
_cell.angle_gamma   90.00
#
_symmetry.space_group_name_H-M   'P 1'
#
loop_
_entity.id
_entity.type
_entity.pdbx_description
1 polymer ?
#
loop_
_entity_poly.entity_id
_entity_poly.type
_entity_poly.pdbx_seq_one_letter_code
_entity_poly.pdbx_strand_id
1 'polypeptide(L)'
;MEAADLGSSFRSIILERLQRRNLICGQFESLFTSYNELTEYVTHLARNRPFRSGSISVEGAGEGKISELEASLAELYRKKEQNDQQLIETNNRLAQLRRDYEAQIIMKEEFLKENQALKNDLEQKVAIIAKLTESNQLLKDEFFALQASYTSIEERCRRAEEERNDLIERLKDLKEKQIKFFNEQNERETEERRRRMQSDIEAAVSNIPPSGDDKAFEIIGAVNDQAANEFIGDIIPTKCASKFECHDGEVNDVLWFPTGQYFATGGSDRKVRLFEMVSGKHEKKYVYSKGDIEWLQWISDAN
;
A
#
# COMPACT_ATOMS: atom_id res chain seq x y z
N MET A 1 41.10 9.58 12.18
CA MET A 1 40.44 8.45 12.86
C MET A 1 40.42 7.29 11.86
N GLU A 2 41.60 6.79 11.48
CA GLU A 2 42.34 5.74 12.19
C GLU A 2 41.47 4.49 12.41
N ALA A 3 41.53 3.58 11.44
CA ALA A 3 41.22 2.16 11.63
C ALA A 3 42.33 1.38 10.94
N ALA A 4 43.27 0.92 11.77
CA ALA A 4 44.47 0.22 11.38
C ALA A 4 44.19 -1.20 10.87
N ASP A 5 44.97 -1.55 9.85
CA ASP A 5 45.50 -2.87 9.51
C ASP A 5 45.63 -3.85 10.69
N LEU A 6 44.93 -5.00 10.66
CA LEU A 6 45.18 -6.19 11.48
C LEU A 6 44.29 -7.37 11.01
N GLY A 7 44.51 -7.87 9.79
CA GLY A 7 43.66 -8.92 9.20
C GLY A 7 44.34 -10.09 8.50
N SER A 8 45.67 -10.08 8.29
CA SER A 8 46.43 -11.29 7.96
C SER A 8 47.92 -11.03 8.17
N SER A 9 48.46 -11.41 9.33
CA SER A 9 49.91 -11.42 9.53
C SER A 9 50.58 -12.18 8.39
N PHE A 10 51.72 -11.71 7.88
CA PHE A 10 52.51 -12.46 6.88
C PHE A 10 52.72 -13.93 7.27
N ARG A 11 52.79 -14.20 8.57
CA ARG A 11 52.82 -15.55 9.15
C ARG A 11 51.62 -16.41 8.74
N SER A 12 50.41 -15.87 8.80
CA SER A 12 49.16 -16.56 8.41
C SER A 12 49.17 -16.94 6.93
N ILE A 13 49.62 -16.03 6.06
CA ILE A 13 49.70 -16.28 4.61
C ILE A 13 50.73 -17.37 4.29
N ILE A 14 51.89 -17.36 4.97
CA ILE A 14 52.92 -18.39 4.81
C ILE A 14 52.41 -19.75 5.27
N LEU A 15 51.73 -19.81 6.42
CA LEU A 15 51.15 -21.04 6.94
C LEU A 15 50.06 -21.61 6.02
N GLU A 16 49.18 -20.77 5.49
CA GLU A 16 48.15 -21.20 4.53
C GLU A 16 48.78 -21.77 3.25
N ARG A 17 49.82 -21.11 2.73
CA ARG A 17 50.56 -21.59 1.55
C ARG A 17 51.28 -22.90 1.81
N LEU A 18 51.90 -23.06 2.98
CA LEU A 18 52.55 -24.31 3.38
C LEU A 18 51.53 -25.44 3.57
N GLN A 19 50.36 -25.16 4.15
CA GLN A 19 49.28 -26.14 4.28
C GLN A 19 48.73 -26.57 2.92
N ARG A 20 48.47 -25.63 2.00
CA ARG A 20 48.08 -25.98 0.62
C ARG A 20 49.16 -26.82 -0.07
N ARG A 21 50.43 -26.42 0.03
CA ARG A 21 51.54 -27.18 -0.56
C ARG A 21 51.62 -28.59 0.02
N ASN A 22 51.56 -28.74 1.34
CA ASN A 22 51.62 -30.05 1.99
C ASN A 22 50.41 -30.92 1.62
N LEU A 23 49.22 -30.34 1.43
CA LEU A 23 48.05 -31.08 0.94
C LEU A 23 48.24 -31.62 -0.49
N ILE A 24 48.86 -30.84 -1.37
CA ILE A 24 49.20 -31.26 -2.74
C ILE A 24 50.33 -32.31 -2.72
N CYS A 25 51.37 -32.07 -1.93
CA CYS A 25 52.54 -32.95 -1.83
C CYS A 25 52.26 -34.26 -1.10
N GLY A 26 51.26 -34.32 -0.21
CA GLY A 26 50.87 -35.54 0.50
C GLY A 26 50.43 -36.67 -0.44
N GLN A 27 49.91 -36.33 -1.62
CA GLN A 27 49.58 -37.33 -2.66
C GLN A 27 50.80 -38.08 -3.20
N PHE A 28 52.00 -37.49 -3.04
CA PHE A 28 53.27 -38.06 -3.49
C PHE A 28 54.11 -38.63 -2.35
N GLU A 29 53.66 -38.52 -1.10
CA GLU A 29 54.42 -38.94 0.08
C GLU A 29 54.72 -40.45 0.07
N SER A 30 53.77 -41.28 -0.36
CA SER A 30 53.99 -42.71 -0.57
C SER A 30 54.99 -43.02 -1.69
N LEU A 31 55.04 -42.16 -2.71
CA LEU A 31 55.97 -42.30 -3.84
C LEU A 31 57.39 -41.92 -3.41
N PHE A 32 57.56 -40.87 -2.61
CA PHE A 32 58.85 -40.50 -2.05
C PHE A 32 59.39 -41.53 -1.05
N THR A 33 58.53 -42.05 -0.17
CA THR A 33 58.93 -43.10 0.78
C THR A 33 59.36 -44.36 0.04
N SER A 34 58.58 -44.83 -0.93
CA SER A 34 58.96 -46.01 -1.73
C SER A 34 60.23 -45.80 -2.55
N TYR A 35 60.47 -44.60 -3.09
CA TYR A 35 61.71 -44.30 -3.81
C TYR A 35 62.93 -44.28 -2.88
N ASN A 36 62.77 -43.75 -1.67
CA ASN A 36 63.83 -43.78 -0.65
C ASN A 36 64.12 -45.21 -0.20
N GLU A 37 63.10 -46.04 0.05
CA GLU A 37 63.25 -47.46 0.38
C GLU A 37 63.96 -48.23 -0.73
N LEU A 38 63.63 -47.96 -1.99
CA LEU A 38 64.26 -48.62 -3.14
C LEU A 38 65.71 -48.16 -3.32
N THR A 39 66.00 -46.91 -3.02
CA THR A 39 67.38 -46.36 -3.00
C THR A 39 68.20 -46.99 -1.88
N GLU A 40 67.63 -47.13 -0.68
CA GLU A 40 68.24 -47.85 0.43
C GLU A 40 68.48 -49.32 0.08
N TYR A 41 67.52 -49.98 -0.58
CA TYR A 41 67.65 -51.36 -1.02
C TYR A 41 68.77 -51.54 -2.07
N VAL A 42 68.83 -50.67 -3.09
CA VAL A 42 69.87 -50.71 -4.13
C VAL A 42 71.25 -50.40 -3.53
N THR A 43 71.34 -49.46 -2.59
CA THR A 43 72.61 -49.15 -1.91
C THR A 43 73.04 -50.29 -0.98
N HIS A 44 72.10 -50.98 -0.33
CA HIS A 44 72.37 -52.21 0.42
C HIS A 44 72.87 -53.35 -0.48
N LEU A 45 72.25 -53.56 -1.65
CA LEU A 45 72.69 -54.55 -2.64
C LEU A 45 74.06 -54.21 -3.24
N ALA A 46 74.32 -52.93 -3.49
CA ALA A 46 75.61 -52.46 -3.99
C ALA A 46 76.73 -52.67 -2.94
N ARG A 47 76.43 -52.49 -1.65
CA ARG A 47 77.36 -52.75 -0.53
C ARG A 47 77.61 -54.24 -0.29
N ASN A 48 76.60 -55.09 -0.49
CA ASN A 48 76.66 -56.50 -0.14
C ASN A 48 76.95 -57.43 -1.34
N ARG A 49 77.32 -56.92 -2.52
CA ARG A 49 77.65 -57.79 -3.67
C ARG A 49 78.97 -58.55 -3.39
N PRO A 50 78.94 -59.89 -3.22
CA PRO A 50 80.17 -60.67 -3.27
C PRO A 50 80.58 -60.77 -4.74
N PHE A 51 81.83 -60.44 -5.05
CA PHE A 51 82.41 -60.67 -6.37
C PHE A 51 82.50 -62.18 -6.62
N ARG A 52 81.45 -62.80 -7.17
CA ARG A 52 81.48 -64.16 -7.71
C ARG A 52 81.86 -64.10 -9.19
N SER A 53 83.17 -64.06 -9.44
CA SER A 53 83.74 -64.65 -10.65
C SER A 53 83.86 -66.14 -10.38
N GLY A 54 83.01 -66.94 -11.03
CA GLY A 54 82.95 -68.39 -10.80
C GLY A 54 82.35 -69.09 -12.00
N SER A 55 83.20 -69.36 -12.99
CA SER A 55 82.94 -70.35 -14.03
C SER A 55 82.90 -71.73 -13.39
N ILE A 56 81.75 -72.40 -13.42
CA ILE A 56 81.64 -73.82 -13.06
C ILE A 56 80.82 -74.55 -14.13
N SER A 57 81.60 -75.24 -14.97
CA SER A 57 81.40 -76.58 -15.56
C SER A 57 80.00 -77.18 -15.55
N VAL A 58 79.54 -77.49 -16.76
CA VAL A 58 78.36 -78.30 -17.06
C VAL A 58 78.82 -79.69 -17.47
N GLU A 59 78.71 -80.68 -16.59
CA GLU A 59 78.68 -82.09 -16.98
C GLU A 59 77.70 -82.86 -16.06
N GLY A 60 76.78 -83.62 -16.67
CA GLY A 60 76.01 -84.70 -16.01
C GLY A 60 74.61 -84.39 -15.44
N ALA A 61 74.12 -83.14 -15.46
CA ALA A 61 72.82 -82.76 -14.87
C ALA A 61 71.74 -82.34 -15.90
N GLY A 62 71.91 -82.71 -17.17
CA GLY A 62 71.13 -82.16 -18.29
C GLY A 62 69.62 -82.37 -18.18
N GLU A 63 69.16 -83.60 -17.92
CA GLU A 63 67.73 -83.91 -17.93
C GLU A 63 66.96 -83.32 -16.74
N GLY A 64 67.53 -83.34 -15.53
CA GLY A 64 66.92 -82.69 -14.36
C GLY A 64 66.86 -81.17 -14.51
N LYS A 65 67.89 -80.57 -15.09
CA LYS A 65 67.96 -79.13 -15.34
C LYS A 65 67.04 -78.70 -16.49
N ILE A 66 66.86 -79.54 -17.50
CA ILE A 66 65.85 -79.36 -18.54
C ILE A 66 64.44 -79.42 -17.94
N SER A 67 64.15 -80.42 -17.09
CA SER A 67 62.85 -80.54 -16.42
C SER A 67 62.55 -79.40 -15.44
N GLU A 68 63.55 -78.94 -14.68
CA GLU A 68 63.44 -77.74 -13.84
C GLU A 68 63.22 -76.47 -14.66
N LEU A 69 63.91 -76.33 -15.81
CA LEU A 69 63.71 -75.22 -16.74
C LEU A 69 62.30 -75.25 -17.34
N GLU A 70 61.80 -76.41 -17.75
CA GLU A 70 60.43 -76.60 -18.24
C GLU A 70 59.37 -76.27 -17.17
N ALA A 71 59.57 -76.71 -15.93
CA ALA A 71 58.70 -76.37 -14.80
C ALA A 71 58.72 -74.86 -14.51
N SER A 72 59.90 -74.24 -14.51
CA SER A 72 60.04 -72.79 -14.29
C SER A 72 59.41 -71.97 -15.43
N LEU A 73 59.48 -72.46 -16.67
CA LEU A 73 58.83 -71.86 -17.82
C LEU A 73 57.30 -71.91 -17.68
N ALA A 74 56.75 -73.05 -17.24
CA ALA A 74 55.32 -73.20 -16.98
C ALA A 74 54.83 -72.28 -15.85
N GLU A 75 55.61 -72.12 -14.78
CA GLU A 75 55.32 -71.14 -13.71
C GLU A 75 55.36 -69.70 -14.21
N LEU A 76 56.34 -69.36 -15.06
CA LEU A 76 56.43 -68.03 -15.67
C LEU A 76 55.23 -67.75 -16.58
N TYR A 77 54.77 -68.72 -17.37
CA TYR A 77 53.56 -68.57 -18.18
C TYR A 77 52.30 -68.38 -17.33
N ARG A 78 52.16 -69.11 -16.21
CA ARG A 78 51.03 -68.90 -15.26
C ARG A 78 51.08 -67.51 -14.62
N LYS A 79 52.26 -67.05 -14.19
CA LYS A 79 52.42 -65.69 -13.65
C LYS A 79 52.16 -64.63 -14.70
N LYS A 80 52.58 -64.86 -15.95
CA LYS A 80 52.27 -63.98 -17.07
C LYS A 80 50.76 -63.88 -17.29
N GLU A 81 50.06 -65.01 -17.35
CA GLU A 81 48.60 -65.06 -17.50
C GLU A 81 47.89 -64.33 -16.36
N GLN A 82 48.33 -64.54 -15.11
CA GLN A 82 47.79 -63.85 -13.94
C GLN A 82 48.02 -62.33 -14.01
N ASN A 83 49.22 -61.90 -14.43
CA ASN A 83 49.53 -60.48 -14.62
C ASN A 83 48.69 -59.87 -15.75
N ASP A 84 48.52 -60.59 -16.86
CA ASP A 84 47.69 -60.16 -18.00
C ASP A 84 46.22 -60.00 -17.56
N GLN A 85 45.70 -60.91 -16.73
CA GLN A 85 44.36 -60.83 -16.17
C GLN A 85 44.20 -59.64 -15.20
N GLN A 86 45.18 -59.40 -14.31
CA GLN A 86 45.19 -58.23 -13.43
C GLN A 86 45.26 -56.91 -14.23
N LEU A 87 46.00 -56.88 -15.34
CA LEU A 87 46.05 -55.73 -16.23
C LEU A 87 44.69 -55.44 -16.87
N ILE A 88 43.96 -56.48 -17.29
CA ILE A 88 42.61 -56.31 -17.84
C ILE A 88 41.64 -55.78 -16.78
N GLU A 89 41.64 -56.35 -15.58
CA GLU A 89 40.76 -55.92 -14.49
C GLU A 89 41.05 -54.47 -14.06
N THR A 90 42.31 -54.12 -13.89
CA THR A 90 42.72 -52.75 -13.53
C THR A 90 42.39 -51.74 -14.63
N ASN A 91 42.57 -52.09 -15.91
CA ASN A 91 42.14 -51.24 -17.02
C ASN A 91 40.62 -51.07 -17.07
N ASN A 92 39.85 -52.14 -16.85
CA ASN A 92 38.39 -52.05 -16.79
C ASN A 92 37.93 -51.16 -15.63
N ARG A 93 38.55 -51.31 -14.45
CA ARG A 93 38.30 -50.46 -13.29
C ARG A 93 38.65 -48.99 -13.57
N LEU A 94 39.79 -48.75 -14.22
CA LEU A 94 40.22 -47.42 -14.61
C LEU A 94 39.28 -46.78 -15.64
N ALA A 95 38.77 -47.55 -16.60
CA ALA A 95 37.76 -47.10 -17.55
C ALA A 95 36.44 -46.75 -16.85
N GLN A 96 36.01 -47.54 -15.86
CA GLN A 96 34.82 -47.23 -15.08
C GLN A 96 35.00 -45.93 -14.27
N LEU A 97 36.11 -45.80 -13.53
CA LEU A 97 36.39 -44.59 -12.76
C LEU A 97 36.46 -43.33 -13.65
N ARG A 98 36.97 -43.46 -14.88
CA ARG A 98 36.97 -42.35 -15.85
C ARG A 98 35.56 -41.92 -16.22
N ARG A 99 34.67 -42.86 -16.53
CA ARG A 99 33.26 -42.56 -16.85
C ARG A 99 32.55 -41.91 -15.66
N ASP A 100 32.77 -42.43 -14.46
CA ASP A 100 32.16 -41.89 -13.24
C ASP A 100 32.68 -40.46 -12.96
N TYR A 101 33.97 -40.22 -13.18
CA TYR A 101 34.57 -38.89 -13.05
C TYR A 101 34.05 -37.91 -14.10
N GLU A 102 33.92 -38.32 -15.35
CA GLU A 102 33.32 -37.52 -16.42
C GLU A 102 31.85 -37.19 -16.12
N ALA A 103 31.07 -38.15 -15.62
CA ALA A 103 29.69 -37.92 -15.19
C ALA A 103 29.62 -36.91 -14.02
N GLN A 104 30.54 -37.00 -13.06
CA GLN A 104 30.60 -36.02 -11.97
C GLN A 104 30.98 -34.61 -12.45
N ILE A 105 31.85 -34.48 -13.46
CA ILE A 105 32.17 -33.19 -14.07
C ILE A 105 30.90 -32.57 -14.67
N ILE A 106 30.13 -33.35 -15.45
CA ILE A 106 28.90 -32.86 -16.08
C ILE A 106 27.90 -32.39 -15.01
N MET A 107 27.64 -33.20 -13.98
CA MET A 107 26.74 -32.82 -12.89
C MET A 107 27.20 -31.55 -12.17
N LYS A 108 28.51 -31.42 -11.90
CA LYS A 108 29.07 -30.22 -11.28
C LYS A 108 28.85 -28.98 -12.15
N GLU A 109 29.01 -29.09 -13.47
CA GLU A 109 28.78 -28.00 -14.40
C GLU A 109 27.30 -27.60 -14.48
N GLU A 110 26.38 -28.56 -14.41
CA GLU A 110 24.94 -28.31 -14.33
C GLU A 110 24.57 -27.57 -13.04
N PHE A 111 25.05 -28.04 -11.89
CA PHE A 111 24.83 -27.35 -10.62
C PHE A 111 25.45 -25.95 -10.57
N LEU A 112 26.58 -25.74 -11.25
CA LEU A 112 27.18 -24.41 -11.37
C LEU A 112 26.30 -23.46 -12.21
N LYS A 113 25.75 -23.94 -13.33
CA LYS A 113 24.81 -23.17 -14.16
C LYS A 113 23.54 -22.83 -13.39
N GLU A 114 22.98 -23.78 -12.66
CA GLU A 114 21.80 -23.56 -11.83
C GLU A 114 22.08 -22.55 -10.72
N ASN A 115 23.19 -22.69 -10.01
CA ASN A 115 23.61 -21.71 -9.00
C ASN A 115 23.80 -20.30 -9.58
N GLN A 116 24.33 -20.19 -10.80
CA GLN A 116 24.48 -18.90 -11.47
C GLN A 116 23.12 -18.30 -11.85
N ALA A 117 22.18 -19.11 -12.33
CA ALA A 117 20.81 -18.66 -12.60
C ALA A 117 20.10 -18.19 -11.32
N LEU A 118 20.21 -18.94 -10.23
CA LEU A 118 19.63 -18.57 -8.93
C LEU A 118 20.25 -17.30 -8.36
N LYS A 119 21.56 -17.10 -8.52
CA LYS A 119 22.22 -15.85 -8.12
C LYS A 119 21.69 -14.65 -8.90
N ASN A 120 21.52 -14.79 -10.22
CA ASN A 120 20.96 -13.72 -11.05
C ASN A 120 19.52 -13.39 -10.66
N ASP A 121 18.68 -14.39 -10.39
CA ASP A 121 17.30 -14.19 -9.92
C ASP A 121 17.29 -13.50 -8.54
N LEU A 122 18.17 -13.92 -7.62
CA LEU A 122 18.30 -13.27 -6.31
C LEU A 122 18.70 -11.79 -6.44
N GLU A 123 19.68 -11.46 -7.29
CA GLU A 123 20.09 -10.08 -7.56
C GLU A 123 18.93 -9.25 -8.12
N GLN A 124 18.14 -9.79 -9.04
CA GLN A 124 16.95 -9.13 -9.57
C GLN A 124 15.90 -8.87 -8.48
N LYS A 125 15.61 -9.86 -7.63
CA LYS A 125 14.65 -9.69 -6.53
C LYS A 125 15.13 -8.66 -5.51
N VAL A 126 16.42 -8.66 -5.18
CA VAL A 126 17.02 -7.64 -4.29
C VAL A 126 16.85 -6.24 -4.89
N ALA A 127 17.09 -6.07 -6.20
CA ALA A 127 16.88 -4.79 -6.87
C ALA A 127 15.41 -4.34 -6.85
N ILE A 128 14.46 -5.26 -7.02
CA ILE A 128 13.02 -4.97 -6.92
C ILE A 128 12.65 -4.55 -5.50
N ILE A 129 13.13 -5.27 -4.49
CA ILE A 129 12.89 -4.94 -3.07
C ILE A 129 13.44 -3.55 -2.75
N ALA A 130 14.62 -3.20 -3.25
CA ALA A 130 15.19 -1.87 -3.06
C ALA A 130 14.29 -0.77 -3.64
N LYS A 131 13.80 -0.94 -4.88
CA LYS A 131 12.86 0.00 -5.52
C LYS A 131 11.53 0.12 -4.78
N LEU A 132 10.98 -1.00 -4.32
CA LEU A 132 9.74 -1.00 -3.53
C LEU A 132 9.94 -0.33 -2.17
N THR A 133 11.10 -0.48 -1.57
CA THR A 133 11.44 0.17 -0.28
C THR A 133 11.55 1.68 -0.46
N GLU A 134 12.21 2.14 -1.53
CA GLU A 134 12.31 3.56 -1.88
C GLU A 134 10.93 4.17 -2.15
N SER A 135 10.10 3.50 -2.98
CA SER A 135 8.74 3.97 -3.25
C SER A 135 7.86 4.02 -2.00
N ASN A 136 7.98 3.04 -1.10
CA ASN A 136 7.27 3.08 0.19
C ASN A 136 7.76 4.22 1.09
N GLN A 137 9.04 4.56 1.06
CA GLN A 137 9.57 5.68 1.83
C GLN A 137 9.00 7.00 1.31
N LEU A 138 9.00 7.21 -0.01
CA LEU A 138 8.39 8.40 -0.62
C LEU A 138 6.91 8.54 -0.26
N LEU A 139 6.16 7.45 -0.32
CA LEU A 139 4.74 7.45 0.03
C LEU A 139 4.50 7.81 1.51
N LYS A 140 5.38 7.37 2.42
CA LYS A 140 5.32 7.77 3.83
C LYS A 140 5.59 9.25 4.02
N ASP A 141 6.58 9.78 3.31
CA ASP A 141 6.94 11.20 3.41
C ASP A 141 5.80 12.08 2.87
N GLU A 142 5.16 11.68 1.76
CA GLU A 142 3.95 12.32 1.23
C GLU A 142 2.78 12.25 2.21
N PHE A 143 2.57 11.09 2.85
CA PHE A 143 1.54 10.92 3.87
C PHE A 143 1.76 11.89 5.05
N PHE A 144 2.98 12.00 5.56
CA PHE A 144 3.29 12.92 6.65
C PHE A 144 3.10 14.39 6.25
N ALA A 145 3.50 14.77 5.03
CA ALA A 145 3.27 16.11 4.51
C ALA A 145 1.76 16.44 4.40
N LEU A 146 0.97 15.49 3.88
CA LEU A 146 -0.47 15.65 3.76
C LEU A 146 -1.14 15.71 5.13
N GLN A 147 -0.72 14.88 6.08
CA GLN A 147 -1.22 14.90 7.45
C GLN A 147 -0.95 16.26 8.13
N ALA A 148 0.24 16.82 7.99
CA ALA A 148 0.56 18.14 8.52
C ALA A 148 -0.30 19.24 7.88
N SER A 149 -0.53 19.17 6.56
CA SER A 149 -1.42 20.08 5.85
C SER A 149 -2.87 19.95 6.33
N TYR A 150 -3.35 18.72 6.53
CA TYR A 150 -4.69 18.43 7.05
C TYR A 150 -4.89 19.05 8.42
N THR A 151 -3.98 18.81 9.37
CA THR A 151 -4.05 19.39 10.73
C THR A 151 -4.03 20.93 10.67
N SER A 152 -3.25 21.53 9.77
CA SER A 152 -3.23 22.98 9.57
C SER A 152 -4.55 23.53 9.02
N ILE A 153 -5.19 22.81 8.09
CA ILE A 153 -6.52 23.16 7.57
C ILE A 153 -7.58 23.01 8.68
N GLU A 154 -7.57 21.90 9.40
CA GLU A 154 -8.48 21.63 10.51
C GLU A 154 -8.41 22.74 11.57
N GLU A 155 -7.21 23.18 11.95
CA GLU A 155 -7.03 24.27 12.90
C GLU A 155 -7.46 25.64 12.36
N ARG A 156 -7.39 25.86 11.03
CA ARG A 156 -7.97 27.06 10.41
C ARG A 156 -9.49 27.03 10.41
N CYS A 157 -10.09 25.88 10.11
CA CYS A 157 -11.54 25.69 10.19
C CYS A 157 -12.05 25.92 11.61
N ARG A 158 -11.39 25.33 12.62
CA ARG A 158 -11.73 25.53 14.03
C ARG A 158 -11.70 27.02 14.42
N ARG A 159 -10.64 27.73 14.04
CA ARG A 159 -10.52 29.18 14.30
C ARG A 159 -11.63 29.99 13.62
N ALA A 160 -11.96 29.68 12.37
CA ALA A 160 -13.04 30.35 11.66
C ALA A 160 -14.41 30.08 12.30
N GLU A 161 -14.64 28.89 12.83
CA GLU A 161 -15.86 28.54 13.58
C GLU A 161 -15.94 29.29 14.91
N GLU A 162 -14.83 29.40 15.65
CA GLU A 162 -14.72 30.20 16.87
C GLU A 162 -15.04 31.68 16.58
N GLU A 163 -14.41 32.28 15.56
CA GLU A 163 -14.69 33.67 15.15
C GLU A 163 -16.15 33.88 14.76
N ARG A 164 -16.75 32.92 14.02
CA ARG A 164 -18.17 32.98 13.65
C ARG A 164 -19.06 32.97 14.88
N ASN A 165 -18.77 32.13 15.87
CA ASN A 165 -19.56 32.04 17.10
C ASN A 165 -19.47 33.34 17.91
N ASP A 166 -18.27 33.92 18.04
CA ASP A 166 -18.05 35.22 18.70
C ASP A 166 -18.86 36.33 18.02
N LEU A 167 -18.89 36.35 16.68
CA LEU A 167 -19.66 37.34 15.92
C LEU A 167 -21.17 37.17 16.13
N ILE A 168 -21.67 35.93 16.17
CA ILE A 168 -23.07 35.63 16.46
C ILE A 168 -23.44 36.11 17.86
N GLU A 169 -22.59 35.87 18.86
CA GLU A 169 -22.80 36.34 20.23
C GLU A 169 -22.86 37.87 20.30
N ARG A 170 -21.89 38.56 19.68
CA ARG A 170 -21.91 40.03 19.59
C ARG A 170 -23.16 40.57 18.89
N LEU A 171 -23.61 39.90 17.83
CA LEU A 171 -24.83 40.28 17.12
C LEU A 171 -26.06 40.11 18.00
N LYS A 172 -26.13 39.02 18.77
CA LYS A 172 -27.20 38.78 19.75
C LYS A 172 -27.24 39.88 20.81
N ASP A 173 -26.09 40.25 21.37
CA ASP A 173 -26.00 41.33 22.36
C ASP A 173 -26.46 42.69 21.81
N LEU A 174 -26.05 43.02 20.58
CA LEU A 174 -26.49 44.25 19.92
C LEU A 174 -27.99 44.24 19.65
N LYS A 175 -28.55 43.09 19.25
CA LYS A 175 -30.00 42.93 19.06
C LYS A 175 -30.75 43.03 20.38
N GLU A 176 -30.25 42.45 21.46
CA GLU A 176 -30.86 42.58 22.79
C GLU A 176 -30.85 44.04 23.26
N LYS A 177 -29.74 44.78 23.07
CA LYS A 177 -29.68 46.22 23.34
C LYS A 177 -30.68 47.01 22.50
N GLN A 178 -30.81 46.68 21.21
CA GLN A 178 -31.78 47.31 20.31
C GLN A 178 -33.22 47.06 20.75
N ILE A 179 -33.56 45.82 21.15
CA ILE A 179 -34.88 45.46 21.67
C ILE A 179 -35.18 46.22 22.96
N LYS A 180 -34.22 46.27 23.90
CA LYS A 180 -34.38 47.02 25.15
C LYS A 180 -34.64 48.50 24.88
N PHE A 181 -33.87 49.13 23.99
CA PHE A 181 -34.06 50.52 23.60
C PHE A 181 -35.44 50.76 22.98
N PHE A 182 -35.89 49.90 22.07
CA PHE A 182 -37.21 50.00 21.44
C PHE A 182 -38.35 49.80 22.44
N ASN A 183 -38.22 48.83 23.36
CA ASN A 183 -39.20 48.59 24.42
C ASN A 183 -39.29 49.77 25.38
N GLU A 184 -38.14 50.34 25.79
CA GLU A 184 -38.10 51.52 26.66
C GLU A 184 -38.74 52.74 25.99
N GLN A 185 -38.52 52.92 24.67
CA GLN A 185 -39.16 53.97 23.91
C GLN A 185 -40.68 53.77 23.80
N ASN A 186 -41.14 52.55 23.53
CA ASN A 186 -42.56 52.22 23.49
C ASN A 186 -43.21 52.40 24.87
N GLU A 187 -42.57 51.95 25.95
CA GLU A 187 -43.06 52.12 27.31
C GLU A 187 -43.25 53.61 27.64
N ARG A 188 -42.25 54.43 27.32
CA ARG A 188 -42.33 55.90 27.47
C ARG A 188 -43.51 56.48 26.69
N GLU A 189 -43.69 56.09 25.43
CA GLU A 189 -44.79 56.58 24.60
C GLU A 189 -46.16 56.13 25.13
N THR A 190 -46.28 54.87 25.56
CA THR A 190 -47.53 54.35 26.14
C THR A 190 -47.87 55.02 27.47
N GLU A 191 -46.87 55.29 28.31
CA GLU A 191 -47.04 56.02 29.57
C GLU A 191 -47.45 57.47 29.32
N GLU A 192 -46.87 58.15 28.34
CA GLU A 192 -47.31 59.50 27.94
C GLU A 192 -48.76 59.51 27.43
N ARG A 193 -49.13 58.55 26.58
CA ARG A 193 -50.52 58.40 26.11
C ARG A 193 -51.47 58.11 27.28
N ARG A 194 -51.06 57.26 28.22
CA ARG A 194 -51.84 56.93 29.43
C ARG A 194 -52.04 58.17 30.30
N ARG A 195 -51.00 58.98 30.50
CA ARG A 195 -51.09 60.24 31.26
C ARG A 195 -52.01 61.26 30.58
N ARG A 196 -51.94 61.41 29.26
CA ARG A 196 -52.86 62.27 28.50
C ARG A 196 -54.30 61.80 28.66
N MET A 197 -54.56 60.51 28.43
CA MET A 197 -55.88 59.92 28.62
C MET A 197 -56.38 60.09 30.06
N GLN A 198 -55.54 59.89 31.07
CA GLN A 198 -55.92 60.10 32.46
C GLN A 198 -56.25 61.57 32.75
N SER A 199 -55.43 62.52 32.27
CA SER A 199 -55.71 63.95 32.39
C SER A 199 -57.02 64.34 31.70
N ASP A 200 -57.31 63.77 30.52
CA ASP A 200 -58.54 64.03 29.78
C ASP A 200 -59.77 63.45 30.52
N ILE A 201 -59.64 62.26 31.13
CA ILE A 201 -60.68 61.66 31.97
C ILE A 201 -60.91 62.50 33.23
N GLU A 202 -59.85 62.93 33.93
CA GLU A 202 -59.97 63.79 35.12
C GLU A 202 -60.61 65.13 34.78
N ALA A 203 -60.25 65.74 33.65
CA ALA A 203 -60.89 66.94 33.13
C ALA A 203 -62.37 66.70 32.77
N ALA A 204 -62.71 65.54 32.18
CA ALA A 204 -64.09 65.18 31.89
C ALA A 204 -64.90 64.94 33.17
N VAL A 205 -64.37 64.21 34.15
CA VAL A 205 -65.01 63.93 35.44
C VAL A 205 -65.25 65.20 36.24
N SER A 206 -64.30 66.14 36.25
CA SER A 206 -64.50 67.45 36.88
C SER A 206 -65.60 68.29 36.21
N ASN A 207 -65.97 67.98 34.96
CA ASN A 207 -66.99 68.68 34.19
C ASN A 207 -68.36 67.97 34.19
N ILE A 208 -68.53 66.87 34.93
CA ILE A 208 -69.81 66.16 35.06
C ILE A 208 -70.54 66.61 36.34
N PRO A 209 -71.73 67.24 36.27
CA PRO A 209 -72.60 67.44 37.42
C PRO A 209 -73.16 66.08 37.89
N PRO A 210 -73.43 65.86 39.19
CA PRO A 210 -74.07 64.62 39.64
C PRO A 210 -75.55 64.67 39.20
N SER A 211 -75.84 64.13 38.02
CA SER A 211 -77.19 63.92 37.54
C SER A 211 -77.26 62.55 36.90
N GLY A 212 -78.11 61.70 37.47
CA GLY A 212 -78.43 60.40 36.91
C GLY A 212 -78.99 60.55 35.50
N ASP A 213 -78.59 59.63 34.63
CA ASP A 213 -79.50 58.87 33.78
C ASP A 213 -78.68 57.84 32.97
N ASP A 214 -78.89 56.57 33.34
CA ASP A 214 -78.33 55.34 32.73
C ASP A 214 -78.87 55.07 31.31
N LYS A 215 -78.60 55.95 30.34
CA LYS A 215 -79.04 55.74 28.94
C LYS A 215 -77.95 55.99 27.91
N ALA A 216 -76.80 55.35 28.11
CA ALA A 216 -75.75 55.27 27.09
C ALA A 216 -75.15 53.86 26.98
N PHE A 217 -76.02 52.83 27.05
CA PHE A 217 -75.71 51.49 26.58
C PHE A 217 -76.66 51.17 25.43
N GLU A 218 -76.13 50.49 24.41
CA GLU A 218 -76.73 50.24 23.07
C GLU A 218 -76.53 51.38 22.07
N ILE A 219 -75.35 51.39 21.42
CA ILE A 219 -75.13 51.53 19.96
C ILE A 219 -73.61 51.35 19.73
N ILE A 220 -73.10 50.13 19.92
CA ILE A 220 -71.90 49.61 19.23
C ILE A 220 -72.13 48.11 19.06
N GLY A 221 -72.98 47.76 18.10
CA GLY A 221 -73.38 46.38 17.83
C GLY A 221 -73.91 46.24 16.43
N ALA A 222 -73.11 46.67 15.43
CA ALA A 222 -73.22 46.27 14.03
C ALA A 222 -72.17 47.03 13.21
N VAL A 223 -70.89 46.69 13.38
CA VAL A 223 -69.96 46.88 12.26
C VAL A 223 -70.05 45.61 11.44
N ASN A 224 -70.63 45.79 10.26
CA ASN A 224 -70.87 44.78 9.24
C ASN A 224 -69.53 44.18 8.77
N ASP A 225 -69.24 42.97 9.23
CA ASP A 225 -68.04 42.18 8.93
C ASP A 225 -68.07 41.56 7.52
N GLN A 226 -68.54 42.33 6.52
CA GLN A 226 -68.71 41.87 5.14
C GLN A 226 -68.01 42.75 4.09
N ALA A 227 -66.98 43.50 4.50
CA ALA A 227 -66.09 44.21 3.58
C ALA A 227 -64.61 43.95 3.87
N ALA A 228 -64.28 42.80 4.45
CA ALA A 228 -62.90 42.32 4.60
C ALA A 228 -62.78 40.92 3.97
N ASN A 229 -62.86 40.86 2.65
CA ASN A 229 -62.36 39.73 1.87
C ASN A 229 -61.73 40.23 0.57
N GLU A 230 -60.91 41.28 0.66
CA GLU A 230 -59.72 41.36 -0.16
C GLU A 230 -58.68 40.43 0.49
N PHE A 231 -58.65 39.19 0.02
CA PHE A 231 -57.68 38.19 0.42
C PHE A 231 -56.28 38.64 -0.03
N ILE A 232 -55.56 39.34 0.86
CA ILE A 232 -54.09 39.44 0.81
C ILE A 232 -53.60 38.76 2.07
N GLY A 233 -53.33 37.46 1.95
CA GLY A 233 -52.77 36.63 3.00
C GLY A 233 -52.30 35.30 2.41
N ASP A 234 -51.19 34.77 2.94
CA ASP A 234 -50.60 33.52 2.50
C ASP A 234 -51.61 32.37 2.67
N ILE A 235 -52.11 31.86 1.53
CA ILE A 235 -52.96 30.69 1.49
C ILE A 235 -52.07 29.48 1.74
N ILE A 236 -52.21 28.85 2.90
CA ILE A 236 -51.55 27.57 3.19
C ILE A 236 -52.35 26.49 2.46
N PRO A 237 -51.80 25.84 1.42
CA PRO A 237 -52.53 24.80 0.69
C PRO A 237 -52.77 23.59 1.60
N THR A 238 -54.06 23.28 1.83
CA THR A 238 -54.49 22.19 2.72
C THR A 238 -54.67 20.84 2.01
N LYS A 239 -54.51 20.79 0.68
CA LYS A 239 -54.72 19.57 -0.12
C LYS A 239 -53.63 19.40 -1.17
N CYS A 240 -53.02 18.21 -1.20
CA CYS A 240 -52.07 17.82 -2.24
C CYS A 240 -52.81 17.65 -3.58
N ALA A 241 -52.46 18.47 -4.58
CA ALA A 241 -53.10 18.43 -5.90
C ALA A 241 -52.64 17.23 -6.74
N SER A 242 -51.39 16.77 -6.59
CA SER A 242 -50.83 15.64 -7.34
C SER A 242 -49.57 15.11 -6.65
N LYS A 243 -49.39 13.79 -6.65
CA LYS A 243 -48.22 13.08 -6.10
C LYS A 243 -47.66 12.17 -7.18
N PHE A 244 -46.36 12.23 -7.42
CA PHE A 244 -45.68 11.34 -8.36
C PHE A 244 -44.23 11.08 -7.93
N GLU A 245 -43.69 9.95 -8.37
CA GLU A 245 -42.31 9.54 -8.13
C GLU A 245 -41.46 9.92 -9.34
N CYS A 246 -40.59 10.91 -9.15
CA CYS A 246 -39.75 11.44 -10.22
C CYS A 246 -38.37 10.79 -10.30
N HIS A 247 -37.76 10.38 -9.18
CA HIS A 247 -36.39 9.85 -9.13
C HIS A 247 -36.33 8.55 -8.30
N ASP A 248 -35.29 7.75 -8.54
CA ASP A 248 -35.00 6.49 -7.82
C ASP A 248 -34.12 6.74 -6.57
N GLY A 249 -34.40 7.85 -5.88
CA GLY A 249 -33.59 8.41 -4.80
C GLY A 249 -34.15 9.74 -4.29
N GLU A 250 -33.42 10.41 -3.40
CA GLU A 250 -33.85 11.69 -2.85
C GLU A 250 -33.89 12.78 -3.93
N VAL A 251 -34.88 13.67 -3.83
CA VAL A 251 -34.98 14.84 -4.72
C VAL A 251 -34.23 15.97 -4.03
N ASN A 252 -33.14 16.42 -4.64
CA ASN A 252 -32.28 17.45 -4.08
C ASN A 252 -32.79 18.86 -4.40
N ASP A 253 -33.42 19.05 -5.58
CA ASP A 253 -33.84 20.36 -6.05
C ASP A 253 -35.03 20.30 -7.01
N VAL A 254 -35.88 21.33 -6.98
CA VAL A 254 -37.06 21.50 -7.83
C VAL A 254 -37.17 22.96 -8.26
N LEU A 255 -37.15 23.20 -9.56
CA LEU A 255 -37.15 24.55 -10.12
C LEU A 255 -38.23 24.74 -11.18
N TRP A 256 -39.15 25.66 -10.91
CA TRP A 256 -40.17 26.07 -11.87
C TRP A 256 -39.60 27.05 -12.89
N PHE A 257 -39.98 26.87 -14.15
CA PHE A 257 -39.71 27.86 -15.17
C PHE A 257 -40.65 29.07 -14.97
N PRO A 258 -40.20 30.32 -15.18
CA PRO A 258 -41.01 31.52 -14.89
C PRO A 258 -42.36 31.59 -15.62
N THR A 259 -42.52 30.90 -16.76
CA THR A 259 -43.80 30.84 -17.47
C THR A 259 -44.79 29.82 -16.90
N GLY A 260 -44.38 29.01 -15.91
CA GLY A 260 -45.21 28.00 -15.25
C GLY A 260 -45.54 26.77 -16.10
N GLN A 261 -45.10 26.74 -17.36
CA GLN A 261 -45.36 25.62 -18.30
C GLN A 261 -44.42 24.43 -18.10
N TYR A 262 -43.26 24.66 -17.49
CA TYR A 262 -42.24 23.65 -17.28
C TYR A 262 -41.70 23.69 -15.86
N PHE A 263 -41.29 22.55 -15.34
CA PHE A 263 -40.48 22.47 -14.14
C PHE A 263 -39.41 21.40 -14.28
N ALA A 264 -38.27 21.62 -13.64
CA ALA A 264 -37.14 20.71 -13.61
C ALA A 264 -36.98 20.12 -12.20
N THR A 265 -36.61 18.86 -12.12
CA THR A 265 -36.27 18.18 -10.86
C THR A 265 -34.90 17.52 -10.96
N GLY A 266 -34.08 17.70 -9.93
CA GLY A 266 -32.78 17.05 -9.77
C GLY A 266 -32.81 16.09 -8.58
N GLY A 267 -32.31 14.87 -8.76
CA GLY A 267 -32.28 13.86 -7.70
C GLY A 267 -30.93 13.15 -7.59
N SER A 268 -30.74 12.42 -6.49
CA SER A 268 -29.52 11.65 -6.20
C SER A 268 -29.28 10.50 -7.18
N ASP A 269 -30.26 10.20 -8.05
CA ASP A 269 -30.12 9.26 -9.18
C ASP A 269 -29.28 9.83 -10.35
N ARG A 270 -28.61 10.97 -10.14
CA ARG A 270 -27.72 11.67 -11.08
C ARG A 270 -28.40 12.09 -12.38
N LYS A 271 -29.72 12.28 -12.32
CA LYS A 271 -30.54 12.68 -13.46
C LYS A 271 -31.25 13.99 -13.16
N VAL A 272 -31.30 14.87 -14.15
CA VAL A 272 -32.24 15.99 -14.22
C VAL A 272 -33.38 15.58 -15.12
N ARG A 273 -34.62 15.76 -14.68
CA ARG A 273 -35.82 15.51 -15.47
C ARG A 273 -36.54 16.82 -15.72
N LEU A 274 -36.91 17.08 -16.98
CA LEU A 274 -37.76 18.21 -17.35
C LEU A 274 -39.18 17.70 -17.61
N PHE A 275 -40.14 18.33 -16.94
CA PHE A 275 -41.56 18.04 -17.07
C PHE A 275 -42.29 19.20 -17.72
N GLU A 276 -43.18 18.88 -18.65
CA GLU A 276 -44.11 19.83 -19.26
C GLU A 276 -45.49 19.67 -18.60
N MET A 277 -46.08 20.80 -18.21
CA MET A 277 -47.41 20.88 -17.62
C MET A 277 -48.45 21.14 -18.70
N VAL A 278 -49.14 20.08 -19.15
CA VAL A 278 -50.24 20.21 -20.11
C VAL A 278 -51.53 19.74 -19.43
N SER A 279 -52.44 20.68 -19.14
CA SER A 279 -53.82 20.41 -18.71
C SER A 279 -53.96 19.38 -17.57
N GLY A 280 -53.15 19.52 -16.51
CA GLY A 280 -53.21 18.66 -15.32
C GLY A 280 -52.53 17.29 -15.47
N LYS A 281 -51.87 17.03 -16.61
CA LYS A 281 -50.98 15.88 -16.81
C LYS A 281 -49.53 16.36 -16.91
N HIS A 282 -48.64 15.55 -16.35
CA HIS A 282 -47.21 15.84 -16.27
C HIS A 282 -46.51 14.89 -17.23
N GLU A 283 -46.01 15.40 -18.35
CA GLU A 283 -45.28 14.57 -19.32
C GLU A 283 -43.77 14.80 -19.17
N LYS A 284 -43.05 13.69 -19.05
CA LYS A 284 -41.58 13.69 -18.93
C LYS A 284 -40.99 13.87 -20.32
N LYS A 285 -40.43 15.05 -20.59
CA LYS A 285 -39.96 15.42 -21.93
C LYS A 285 -38.48 15.12 -22.15
N TYR A 286 -37.63 15.38 -21.14
CA TYR A 286 -36.18 15.18 -21.24
C TYR A 286 -35.58 14.60 -19.98
N VAL A 287 -34.54 13.78 -20.16
CA VAL A 287 -33.67 13.27 -19.09
C VAL A 287 -32.24 13.63 -19.43
N TYR A 288 -31.61 14.38 -18.54
CA TYR A 288 -30.19 14.67 -18.64
C TYR A 288 -29.45 13.91 -17.54
N SER A 289 -28.35 13.23 -17.85
CA SER A 289 -27.55 12.49 -16.86
C SER A 289 -26.14 13.07 -16.78
N LYS A 290 -25.79 13.69 -15.65
CA LYS A 290 -24.42 14.17 -15.41
C LYS A 290 -24.17 14.35 -13.92
N GLY A 291 -23.26 13.53 -13.36
CA GLY A 291 -22.71 13.67 -12.01
C GLY A 291 -23.76 13.76 -10.89
N ASP A 292 -23.29 13.95 -9.67
CA ASP A 292 -24.17 14.32 -8.56
C ASP A 292 -24.59 15.80 -8.75
N ILE A 293 -25.90 16.07 -8.67
CA ILE A 293 -26.47 17.39 -8.93
C ILE A 293 -26.79 18.04 -7.59
N GLU A 294 -26.09 19.14 -7.29
CA GLU A 294 -26.26 19.89 -6.04
C GLU A 294 -27.23 21.07 -6.16
N TRP A 295 -27.34 21.70 -7.35
CA TRP A 295 -28.22 22.84 -7.58
C TRP A 295 -28.60 22.97 -9.07
N LEU A 296 -29.79 23.51 -9.33
CA LEU A 296 -30.28 23.83 -10.67
C LEU A 296 -30.63 25.31 -10.78
N GLN A 297 -30.34 25.93 -11.93
CA GLN A 297 -30.73 27.30 -12.22
C GLN A 297 -31.22 27.42 -13.67
N TRP A 298 -32.36 28.11 -13.86
CA TRP A 298 -32.78 28.55 -15.18
C TRP A 298 -31.97 29.78 -15.58
N ILE A 299 -31.31 29.70 -16.72
CA ILE A 299 -30.73 30.87 -17.37
C ILE A 299 -31.81 31.43 -18.29
N SER A 300 -32.28 32.64 -18.00
CA SER A 300 -33.05 33.40 -18.98
C SER A 300 -32.06 34.08 -19.92
N ASP A 301 -31.85 33.51 -21.10
CA ASP A 301 -31.17 34.25 -22.17
C ASP A 301 -32.09 35.41 -22.58
N ALA A 302 -31.73 36.62 -22.14
CA ALA A 302 -32.24 37.85 -22.71
C ALA A 302 -31.54 38.05 -24.05
N ASN A 303 -32.22 37.64 -25.12
CA ASN A 303 -31.95 38.13 -26.48
C ASN A 303 -32.90 39.28 -26.78
#